data_AF-A0A0F9PE69-F1
#
_entry.id   AF-A0A0F9PE69-F1
#
_cell.length_a   1.000
_cell.length_b   1.000
_cell.length_c   1.000
_cell.angle_alpha   90.00
_cell.angle_beta   90.00
_cell.angle_gamma   90.00
#
_symmetry.space_group_name_H-M   'P 1'
#
loop_
_entity.id
_entity.type
_entity.pdbx_description
1 polymer ?
#
loop_
_entity_poly.entity_id
_entity_poly.type
_entity_poly.pdbx_seq_one_letter_code
_entity_poly.pdbx_strand_id
1 'polypeptide(L)' 'MIRVCAWCKKDLETGRQLTDAEFDAYAALETASTHGICPECSEKQLSENVGENE' A
#
# COMPACT_ATOMS: atom_id res chain seq x y z
N MET A 1 0.62 0.05 -15.02
CA MET A 1 1.43 -0.62 -13.97
C MET A 1 0.69 -0.37 -12.69
N ILE A 2 0.08 -1.41 -12.12
CA ILE A 2 -0.87 -1.21 -11.03
C ILE A 2 -0.06 -1.05 -9.74
N ARG A 3 -0.25 0.08 -9.07
CA ARG A 3 0.43 0.39 -7.82
C ARG A 3 -0.58 0.31 -6.70
N VAL A 4 -0.51 -0.75 -5.91
CA VAL A 4 -1.34 -0.94 -4.73
C VAL A 4 -0.48 -0.77 -3.49
N CYS A 5 -1.02 -0.09 -2.48
CA CYS A 5 -0.35 0.01 -1.19
C CYS A 5 -0.40 -1.34 -0.46
N ALA A 6 0.77 -1.88 -0.12
CA ALA A 6 0.85 -3.15 0.62
C ALA A 6 0.33 -3.05 2.06
N TRP A 7 0.27 -1.84 2.64
CA TRP A 7 -0.16 -1.66 4.04
C TRP A 7 -1.67 -1.41 4.14
N CYS A 8 -2.18 -0.40 3.45
CA CYS A 8 -3.60 -0.05 3.52
C CYS A 8 -4.44 -0.65 2.39
N LYS A 9 -3.88 -1.38 1.42
CA LYS A 9 -4.60 -1.96 0.27
C LYS A 9 -5.33 -0.93 -0.60
N LYS A 10 -4.83 0.31 -0.61
CA LYS A 10 -5.35 1.38 -1.48
C LYS A 10 -4.72 1.29 -2.87
N ASP A 11 -5.54 1.37 -3.90
CA ASP A 11 -5.11 1.59 -5.28
C ASP A 11 -4.58 3.02 -5.42
N LEU A 12 -3.32 3.18 -5.80
CA LEU A 12 -2.65 4.48 -5.93
C LEU A 12 -2.92 5.16 -7.27
N GLU A 13 -3.47 4.44 -8.24
CA GLU A 13 -3.87 4.99 -9.53
C GLU A 13 -5.27 5.60 -9.43
N THR A 14 -6.21 4.89 -8.79
CA THR A 14 -7.60 5.33 -8.68
C THR A 14 -7.94 6.00 -7.35
N GLY A 15 -7.08 5.85 -6.33
CA GLY A 15 -7.34 6.32 -4.97
C GLY A 15 -8.37 5.48 -4.21
N ARG A 16 -8.85 4.37 -4.79
CA ARG A 16 -9.90 3.53 -4.21
C ARG A 16 -9.34 2.58 -3.17
N GLN A 17 -10.10 2.37 -2.09
CA GLN A 17 -9.83 1.34 -1.11
C GLN A 17 -10.25 -0.02 -1.65
N LEU A 18 -9.30 -0.96 -1.77
CA LEU A 18 -9.59 -2.31 -2.22
C LEU A 18 -10.06 -3.18 -1.05
N THR A 19 -10.93 -4.14 -1.37
CA THR A 19 -11.26 -5.26 -0.48
C THR A 19 -10.14 -6.30 -0.48
N ASP A 20 -10.12 -7.20 0.51
CA ASP A 20 -9.16 -8.31 0.57
C ASP A 20 -9.16 -9.16 -0.71
N ALA A 21 -10.35 -9.52 -1.21
CA ALA A 21 -10.49 -10.30 -2.43
C ALA A 21 -9.92 -9.59 -3.67
N GLU A 22 -10.11 -8.27 -3.77
CA GLU A 22 -9.53 -7.47 -4.85
C GLU A 22 -8.01 -7.41 -4.71
N PHE A 23 -7.49 -7.21 -3.49
CA PHE A 23 -6.06 -7.20 -3.20
C PHE A 23 -5.38 -8.53 -3.56
N ASP A 24 -5.98 -9.67 -3.17
CA ASP A 24 -5.49 -11.00 -3.53
C ASP A 24 -5.49 -11.23 -5.04
N ALA A 25 -6.52 -10.76 -5.75
CA ALA A 25 -6.57 -10.82 -7.21
C ALA A 25 -5.43 -10.00 -7.85
N TYR A 26 -5.09 -8.83 -7.31
CA TYR A 26 -3.93 -8.04 -7.78
C TYR A 26 -2.59 -8.69 -7.43
N ALA A 27 -2.47 -9.35 -6.28
CA ALA A 27 -1.26 -10.07 -5.89
C ALA A 27 -1.00 -11.29 -6.79
N ALA A 28 -2.06 -11.99 -7.20
CA ALA A 28 -1.98 -13.14 -8.11
C ALA A 28 -1.61 -12.76 -9.55
N LEU A 29 -1.76 -11.48 -9.95
CA LEU A 29 -1.38 -10.96 -11.26
C LEU A 29 0.12 -10.63 -11.32
N GLU A 30 0.99 -11.54 -10.82
CA GLU A 30 2.44 -11.43 -10.51
C GLU A 30 3.34 -10.66 -11.51
N THR A 31 2.85 -10.31 -12.69
CA THR A 31 3.59 -9.64 -13.76
C THR A 31 3.45 -8.10 -13.79
N ALA A 32 2.59 -7.47 -12.98
CA ALA A 32 2.33 -6.02 -13.10
C ALA A 32 2.26 -5.21 -11.79
N SER A 33 2.36 -5.87 -10.63
CA SER A 33 2.10 -5.26 -9.32
C SER A 33 3.40 -4.76 -8.69
N THR A 34 3.70 -3.47 -8.83
CA THR A 34 4.75 -2.85 -8.02
C THR A 34 4.14 -2.53 -6.66
N HIS A 35 4.33 -3.43 -5.69
CA HIS A 35 3.89 -3.21 -4.32
C HIS A 35 4.71 -2.06 -3.72
N GLY A 36 4.03 -0.96 -3.41
CA GLY A 36 4.63 0.22 -2.78
C GLY A 36 3.88 0.59 -1.49
N ILE A 37 4.31 1.67 -0.84
CA ILE A 37 3.62 2.26 0.30
C ILE A 37 3.02 3.59 -0.17
N CYS A 38 1.75 3.87 0.14
CA CYS A 38 1.14 5.15 -0.22
C CYS A 38 1.73 6.30 0.63
N PRO A 39 1.68 7.56 0.18
CA PRO A 39 2.20 8.70 0.94
C PRO A 39 1.64 8.75 2.38
N GLU A 40 0.33 8.61 2.53
CA GLU A 40 -0.36 8.62 3.84
C GLU A 40 0.18 7.54 4.79
N CYS A 41 0.47 6.36 4.23
CA CYS A 41 1.01 5.22 4.93
C CYS A 41 2.49 5.41 5.29
N SER A 42 3.25 6.00 4.37
CA SER A 42 4.66 6.34 4.58
C SER A 42 4.81 7.41 5.65
N GLU A 43 3.95 8.42 5.67
CA GLU A 43 3.95 9.50 6.67
C GLU A 43 3.59 8.98 8.07
N LYS A 44 2.64 8.04 8.17
CA LYS A 44 2.34 7.34 9.42
C LYS A 44 3.52 6.50 9.90
N GLN A 45 4.13 5.71 9.02
CA GLN A 45 5.30 4.90 9.39
C GLN A 45 6.47 5.77 9.86
N LEU A 46 6.71 6.92 9.22
CA LEU A 46 7.70 7.89 9.65
C LEU A 46 7.32 8.55 10.99
N SER A 47 6.03 8.81 11.23
CA SER A 47 5.56 9.39 12.49
C SER A 47 5.64 8.40 13.65
N GLU A 48 5.41 7.11 13.41
CA GLU A 48 5.54 6.06 14.44
C GLU A 48 7.01 5.73 14.75
N ASN A 49 7.90 5.84 13.76
CA ASN A 49 9.35 5.66 13.98
C ASN A 49 10.06 6.86 14.63
N VAL A 50 9.37 7.99 14.86
CA VAL A 50 9.89 9.12 15.66
C VAL A 50 9.62 8.93 17.17
N GLY A 51 9.01 7.81 17.57
CA GLY A 51 8.74 7.43 18.96
C GLY A 51 9.72 6.45 19.60
N GLU A 52 10.72 5.95 18.87
CA GLU A 52 11.81 5.14 19.44
C GLU A 52 13.10 5.98 19.51
N ASN A 53 13.14 6.88 20.48
CA ASN A 53 14.37 7.53 20.92
C ASN A 53 14.38 7.57 22.45
N GLU A 54 15.19 6.71 23.07
CA GLU A 54 15.99 7.06 24.25
C GLU A 54 17.19 6.13 24.38
#